data_AF-A0A9N7P216-F1
#
_entry.id   AF-A0A9N7P216-F1
#
_cell.length_a   1.000
_cell.length_b   1.000
_cell.length_c   1.000
_cell.angle_alpha   90.00
_cell.angle_beta   90.00
_cell.angle_gamma   90.00
#
_symmetry.space_group_name_H-M   'P 1'
#
loop_
_entity.id
_entity.type
_entity.pdbx_description
1 polymer ?
#
loop_
_entity_poly.entity_id
_entity_poly.type
_entity_poly.pdbx_seq_one_letter_code
_entity_poly.pdbx_strand_id
1 'polypeptide(L)'
;MLGLAKRIGARFLLTSTSEVYGDPLEHPQKETYWGHVNPIGVRSCYDEGKRTAETLTMDYHRGADVEVRIARIFNTYGPRMCLDDGRVVSNFVSQAIRKQPMTVYGDGKQTRSFQYVSDLVDGLVALMEGEHVGPFNLGNPGEFTMLELAEVVKETIDPSATIEFKPNTADDPHKRKPDITKAKELLNWEPKISLQEVQFSSEISRFVMAPAKVDSSKKSDPKAQALKTAKAVKSGGTAFKKKAKKIRTKVTFHRPRTLKKERNPKYPRISAPPRQKLDQYQILKYPLTTESAMKKIEDNNTLVFIVDIRADKKKIKDAVKKMYDIQTKKVNTLIRPDGTKKAYVRLTPDFDALDVANKIGII
;
A
#
# COMPACT_ATOMS: atom_id res chain seq x y z
N MET A 1 -17.45 6.12 1.74
CA MET A 1 -17.94 5.50 0.49
C MET A 1 -19.46 5.41 0.46
N LEU A 2 -20.11 4.85 1.47
CA LEU A 2 -21.59 4.79 1.55
C LEU A 2 -22.29 6.15 1.37
N GLY A 3 -21.84 7.21 2.07
CA GLY A 3 -22.38 8.56 1.85
C GLY A 3 -22.19 9.11 0.43
N LEU A 4 -21.14 8.68 -0.28
CA LEU A 4 -20.98 9.02 -1.70
C LEU A 4 -21.96 8.23 -2.56
N ALA A 5 -22.10 6.93 -2.32
CA ALA A 5 -23.03 6.05 -3.01
C ALA A 5 -24.47 6.58 -2.92
N LYS A 6 -24.91 6.94 -1.70
CA LYS A 6 -26.18 7.63 -1.46
C LYS A 6 -26.33 8.89 -2.31
N ARG A 7 -25.33 9.77 -2.30
CA ARG A 7 -25.41 11.08 -2.96
C ARG A 7 -25.53 11.00 -4.49
N ILE A 8 -24.95 9.97 -5.11
CA ILE A 8 -24.92 9.84 -6.58
C ILE A 8 -25.82 8.71 -7.11
N GLY A 9 -26.55 8.01 -6.24
CA GLY A 9 -27.37 6.86 -6.61
C GLY A 9 -26.55 5.68 -7.14
N ALA A 10 -25.35 5.46 -6.60
CA ALA A 10 -24.50 4.34 -7.03
C ALA A 10 -24.75 3.09 -6.18
N ARG A 11 -24.73 1.92 -6.84
CA ARG A 11 -24.65 0.61 -6.18
C ARG A 11 -23.29 0.44 -5.49
N PHE A 12 -23.30 -0.09 -4.27
CA PHE A 12 -22.11 -0.26 -3.44
C PHE A 12 -21.89 -1.72 -3.05
N LEU A 13 -20.74 -2.28 -3.42
CA LEU A 13 -20.31 -3.61 -2.96
C LEU A 13 -19.27 -3.46 -1.85
N LEU A 14 -19.56 -4.04 -0.68
CA LEU A 14 -18.62 -4.20 0.41
C LEU A 14 -17.86 -5.52 0.26
N THR A 15 -16.54 -5.43 0.24
CA THR A 15 -15.66 -6.59 0.42
C THR A 15 -15.47 -6.85 1.91
N SER A 16 -16.32 -7.70 2.46
CA SER A 16 -16.17 -8.27 3.80
C SER A 16 -15.21 -9.48 3.76
N THR A 17 -15.18 -10.27 4.83
CA THR A 17 -14.19 -11.33 5.04
C THR A 17 -14.80 -12.48 5.83
N SER A 18 -14.25 -13.69 5.69
CA SER A 18 -14.60 -14.83 6.55
C SER A 18 -14.21 -14.61 8.02
N GLU A 19 -13.33 -13.67 8.34
CA GLU A 19 -12.97 -13.33 9.74
C GLU A 19 -14.17 -12.79 10.55
N VAL A 20 -15.25 -12.32 9.90
CA VAL A 20 -16.48 -11.94 10.62
C VAL A 20 -17.12 -13.11 11.36
N TYR A 21 -16.78 -14.35 10.97
CA TYR A 21 -17.18 -15.58 11.65
C TYR A 21 -16.29 -15.93 12.85
N GLY A 22 -15.10 -15.34 12.95
CA GLY A 22 -14.15 -15.54 14.06
C GLY A 22 -13.60 -16.95 14.16
N ASP A 23 -13.74 -17.55 15.35
CA ASP A 23 -13.46 -18.96 15.62
C ASP A 23 -14.78 -19.74 15.65
N PRO A 24 -15.25 -20.23 14.48
CA PRO A 24 -16.62 -20.68 14.32
C PRO A 24 -16.88 -22.00 15.05
N LEU A 25 -18.04 -22.06 15.71
CA LEU A 25 -18.56 -23.28 16.34
C LEU A 25 -19.35 -24.16 15.37
N GLU A 26 -19.67 -23.64 14.18
CA GLU A 26 -20.42 -24.31 13.11
C GLU A 26 -19.53 -24.57 11.88
N HIS A 27 -19.69 -25.72 11.24
CA HIS A 27 -18.94 -26.10 10.05
C HIS A 27 -19.81 -26.89 9.06
N PRO A 28 -19.93 -26.47 7.78
CA PRO A 28 -19.33 -25.28 7.15
C PRO A 28 -19.98 -23.96 7.62
N GLN A 29 -19.33 -22.83 7.36
CA GLN A 29 -19.85 -21.52 7.77
C GLN A 29 -20.84 -20.99 6.73
N LYS A 30 -22.11 -20.89 7.14
CA LYS A 30 -23.19 -20.28 6.36
C LYS A 30 -23.30 -18.79 6.63
N GLU A 31 -23.87 -18.02 5.70
CA GLU A 31 -24.05 -16.58 5.85
C GLU A 31 -24.96 -16.19 7.02
N THR A 32 -25.81 -17.11 7.46
CA THR A 32 -26.71 -16.95 8.62
C THR A 32 -25.97 -16.99 9.96
N TYR A 33 -24.76 -17.56 10.00
CA TYR A 33 -24.00 -17.66 11.24
C TYR A 33 -23.50 -16.29 11.70
N TRP A 34 -23.70 -15.99 12.99
CA TRP A 34 -23.39 -14.67 13.56
C TRP A 34 -21.90 -14.46 13.85
N GLY A 35 -21.12 -15.54 13.91
CA GLY A 35 -19.71 -15.49 14.26
C GLY A 35 -19.44 -15.55 15.76
N HIS A 36 -18.27 -16.08 16.11
CA HIS A 36 -17.75 -16.14 17.47
C HIS A 36 -16.40 -15.41 17.49
N VAL A 37 -16.48 -14.10 17.76
CA VAL A 37 -15.36 -13.16 17.62
C VAL A 37 -15.09 -12.52 18.98
N ASN A 38 -13.81 -12.41 19.36
CA ASN A 38 -13.41 -11.64 20.53
C ASN A 38 -13.33 -10.16 20.16
N PRO A 39 -14.06 -9.24 20.82
CA PRO A 39 -14.09 -7.82 20.46
C PRO A 39 -12.89 -7.00 20.97
N ILE A 40 -12.06 -7.54 21.87
CA ILE A 40 -10.92 -6.84 22.49
C ILE A 40 -9.56 -7.53 22.27
N GLY A 41 -9.53 -8.58 21.45
CA GLY A 41 -8.32 -9.28 21.06
C GLY A 41 -7.43 -8.46 20.12
N VAL A 42 -6.20 -8.94 19.91
CA VAL A 42 -5.20 -8.27 19.04
C VAL A 42 -5.65 -8.17 17.58
N ARG A 43 -6.54 -9.07 17.13
CA ARG A 43 -7.10 -9.10 15.78
C ARG A 43 -8.40 -8.29 15.63
N SER A 44 -9.00 -7.85 16.73
CA SER A 44 -10.34 -7.25 16.73
C SER A 44 -10.43 -5.96 15.94
N CYS A 45 -9.33 -5.22 15.78
CA CYS A 45 -9.29 -4.02 14.95
C CYS A 45 -9.71 -4.29 13.49
N TYR A 46 -9.40 -5.49 12.98
CA TYR A 46 -9.82 -5.92 11.65
C TYR A 46 -11.19 -6.61 11.70
N ASP A 47 -11.37 -7.58 12.60
CA ASP A 47 -12.57 -8.43 12.65
C ASP A 47 -13.83 -7.59 12.96
N GLU A 48 -13.79 -6.80 14.04
CA GLU A 48 -14.90 -5.90 14.39
C GLU A 48 -15.02 -4.73 13.42
N GLY A 49 -13.90 -4.29 12.82
CA GLY A 49 -13.92 -3.28 11.77
C GLY A 49 -14.74 -3.73 10.56
N LYS A 50 -14.60 -5.00 10.15
CA LYS A 50 -15.35 -5.59 9.05
C LYS A 50 -16.81 -5.89 9.42
N ARG A 51 -17.06 -6.38 10.64
CA ARG A 51 -18.44 -6.57 11.16
C ARG A 51 -19.21 -5.25 11.21
N THR A 52 -18.59 -4.19 11.75
CA THR A 52 -19.17 -2.85 11.77
C THR A 52 -19.43 -2.31 10.36
N ALA A 53 -18.55 -2.61 9.40
CA ALA A 53 -18.75 -2.21 8.01
C ALA A 53 -19.98 -2.89 7.37
N GLU A 54 -20.25 -4.16 7.68
CA GLU A 54 -21.49 -4.83 7.26
C GLU A 54 -22.72 -4.17 7.87
N THR A 55 -22.69 -3.86 9.17
CA THR A 55 -23.77 -3.15 9.87
C THR A 55 -24.09 -1.81 9.19
N LEU A 56 -23.06 -0.97 8.99
CA LEU A 56 -23.23 0.33 8.32
C LEU A 56 -23.76 0.19 6.90
N THR A 57 -23.32 -0.83 6.16
CA THR A 57 -23.78 -1.09 4.79
C THR A 57 -25.27 -1.43 4.77
N MET A 58 -25.72 -2.30 5.68
CA MET A 58 -27.13 -2.66 5.80
C MET A 58 -28.01 -1.54 6.36
N ASP A 59 -27.48 -0.68 7.23
CA ASP A 59 -28.20 0.50 7.72
C ASP A 59 -28.45 1.52 6.60
N TYR A 60 -27.47 1.74 5.72
CA TYR A 60 -27.67 2.61 4.55
C TYR A 60 -28.70 2.04 3.57
N HIS A 61 -28.78 0.72 3.44
CA HIS A 61 -29.82 0.08 2.66
C HIS A 61 -31.20 0.30 3.29
N ARG A 62 -31.38 -0.04 4.58
CA ARG A 62 -32.67 0.09 5.28
C ARG A 62 -33.14 1.55 5.42
N GLY A 63 -32.23 2.47 5.71
CA GLY A 63 -32.57 3.85 6.06
C GLY A 63 -32.44 4.87 4.94
N ALA A 64 -31.75 4.53 3.83
CA ALA A 64 -31.51 5.45 2.73
C ALA A 64 -31.64 4.80 1.34
N ASP A 65 -32.20 3.59 1.28
CA ASP A 65 -32.46 2.82 0.05
C ASP A 65 -31.24 2.72 -0.88
N VAL A 66 -30.04 2.68 -0.29
CA VAL A 66 -28.82 2.49 -1.08
C VAL A 66 -28.78 1.04 -1.52
N GLU A 67 -28.58 0.81 -2.82
CA GLU A 67 -28.32 -0.54 -3.33
C GLU A 67 -26.96 -1.04 -2.84
N VAL A 68 -26.98 -2.10 -2.03
CA VAL A 68 -25.77 -2.66 -1.44
C VAL A 68 -25.60 -4.15 -1.73
N ARG A 69 -24.35 -4.59 -1.81
CA ARG A 69 -23.93 -5.99 -1.91
C ARG A 69 -22.85 -6.27 -0.88
N ILE A 70 -22.86 -7.43 -0.25
CA ILE A 70 -21.86 -7.80 0.75
C ILE A 70 -21.24 -9.14 0.33
N ALA A 71 -19.95 -9.12 0.00
CA ALA A 71 -19.17 -10.33 -0.29
C ALA A 71 -18.32 -10.69 0.94
N ARG A 72 -18.58 -11.83 1.58
CA ARG A 72 -17.72 -12.40 2.61
C ARG A 72 -16.67 -13.28 1.95
N ILE A 73 -15.47 -12.70 1.79
CA ILE A 73 -14.38 -13.30 1.02
C ILE A 73 -13.57 -14.25 1.90
N PHE A 74 -13.41 -15.49 1.44
CA PHE A 74 -12.52 -16.49 2.03
C PHE A 74 -11.09 -16.36 1.47
N ASN A 75 -10.15 -17.15 1.99
CA ASN A 75 -8.74 -17.02 1.66
C ASN A 75 -8.52 -17.09 0.14
N THR A 76 -8.00 -16.00 -0.41
CA THR A 76 -7.78 -15.85 -1.85
C THR A 76 -6.30 -15.64 -2.13
N TYR A 77 -5.80 -16.31 -3.16
CA TYR A 77 -4.42 -16.20 -3.63
C TYR A 77 -4.36 -15.93 -5.14
N GLY A 78 -3.22 -15.47 -5.62
CA GLY A 78 -2.99 -15.23 -7.04
C GLY A 78 -1.88 -14.21 -7.31
N PRO A 79 -1.68 -13.85 -8.59
CA PRO A 79 -0.68 -12.86 -8.99
C PRO A 79 -0.86 -11.52 -8.28
N ARG A 80 0.25 -10.81 -8.03
CA ARG A 80 0.32 -9.50 -7.33
C ARG A 80 -0.04 -9.54 -5.84
N MET A 81 -0.14 -10.73 -5.24
CA MET A 81 -0.16 -10.86 -3.79
C MET A 81 1.12 -10.27 -3.18
N CYS A 82 1.00 -9.60 -2.03
CA CYS A 82 2.16 -9.12 -1.29
C CYS A 82 2.92 -10.33 -0.72
N LEU A 83 4.23 -10.41 -0.97
CA LEU A 83 5.06 -11.52 -0.51
C LEU A 83 5.23 -11.52 1.01
N ASP A 84 5.24 -10.35 1.64
CA ASP A 84 5.43 -10.17 3.08
C ASP A 84 4.09 -9.95 3.82
N ASP A 85 2.98 -10.48 3.30
CA ASP A 85 1.64 -10.33 3.90
C ASP A 85 1.40 -11.24 5.11
N GLY A 86 2.33 -12.16 5.40
CA GLY A 86 2.26 -13.07 6.55
C GLY A 86 1.28 -14.24 6.40
N ARG A 87 0.53 -14.33 5.29
CA ARG A 87 -0.34 -15.48 4.99
C ARG A 87 0.49 -16.71 4.57
N VAL A 88 -0.07 -17.90 4.76
CA VAL A 88 0.65 -19.16 4.51
C VAL A 88 1.12 -19.32 3.06
N VAL A 89 0.28 -19.02 2.07
CA VAL A 89 0.66 -19.10 0.65
C VAL A 89 1.79 -18.10 0.33
N SER A 90 1.70 -16.86 0.82
CA SER A 90 2.76 -15.86 0.60
C SER A 90 4.07 -16.23 1.29
N ASN A 91 4.01 -16.82 2.50
CA ASN A 91 5.18 -17.25 3.24
C ASN A 91 5.91 -18.39 2.53
N PHE A 92 5.19 -19.44 2.10
CA PHE A 92 5.80 -20.54 1.34
C PHE A 92 6.41 -20.06 0.03
N VAL A 93 5.68 -19.23 -0.73
CA VAL A 93 6.20 -18.65 -1.97
C VAL A 93 7.45 -17.82 -1.68
N SER A 94 7.42 -16.93 -0.68
CA SER A 94 8.58 -16.11 -0.31
C SER A 94 9.76 -16.96 0.19
N GLN A 95 9.53 -18.00 0.97
CA GLN A 95 10.56 -18.90 1.49
C GLN A 95 11.23 -19.67 0.34
N ALA A 96 10.45 -20.26 -0.56
CA ALA A 96 10.95 -20.93 -1.75
C ALA A 96 11.80 -20.00 -2.63
N ILE A 97 11.33 -18.77 -2.89
CA ILE A 97 12.07 -17.78 -3.68
C ILE A 97 13.38 -17.36 -3.01
N ARG A 98 13.37 -17.20 -1.69
CA ARG A 98 14.54 -16.82 -0.89
C ARG A 98 15.47 -18.01 -0.59
N LYS A 99 15.16 -19.20 -1.11
CA LYS A 99 15.88 -20.46 -0.80
C LYS A 99 15.96 -20.75 0.70
N GLN A 100 14.91 -20.39 1.42
CA GLN A 100 14.74 -20.69 2.84
C GLN A 100 13.86 -21.93 3.01
N PRO A 101 14.04 -22.72 4.07
CA PRO A 101 13.14 -23.83 4.36
C PRO A 101 11.71 -23.36 4.51
N MET A 102 10.77 -24.06 3.87
CA MET A 102 9.34 -23.79 3.99
C MET A 102 8.85 -24.29 5.35
N THR A 103 8.35 -23.37 6.18
CA THR A 103 8.02 -23.67 7.57
C THR A 103 6.57 -24.12 7.72
N VAL A 104 6.35 -25.41 7.96
CA VAL A 104 5.03 -25.96 8.27
C VAL A 104 4.87 -26.08 9.78
N TYR A 105 3.83 -25.48 10.36
CA TYR A 105 3.55 -25.60 11.79
C TYR A 105 2.70 -26.84 12.08
N GLY A 106 3.03 -27.58 13.13
CA GLY A 106 2.37 -28.83 13.52
C GLY A 106 2.75 -30.00 12.61
N ASP A 107 1.77 -30.86 12.31
CA ASP A 107 1.92 -32.05 11.48
C ASP A 107 1.58 -31.82 9.99
N GLY A 108 1.19 -30.59 9.62
CA GLY A 108 0.83 -30.23 8.25
C GLY A 108 -0.55 -30.69 7.79
N LYS A 109 -1.32 -31.39 8.64
CA LYS A 109 -2.65 -31.95 8.31
C LYS A 109 -3.79 -30.96 8.48
N GLN A 110 -3.52 -29.77 9.01
CA GLN A 110 -4.51 -28.73 9.14
C GLN A 110 -5.01 -28.30 7.75
N THR A 111 -6.34 -28.28 7.59
CA THR A 111 -6.97 -27.93 6.33
C THR A 111 -7.30 -26.44 6.27
N ARG A 112 -7.16 -25.87 5.07
CA ARG A 112 -7.64 -24.54 4.72
C ARG A 112 -8.29 -24.58 3.35
N SER A 113 -9.31 -23.75 3.18
CA SER A 113 -9.90 -23.47 1.87
C SER A 113 -9.14 -22.34 1.18
N PHE A 114 -8.78 -22.50 -0.08
CA PHE A 114 -8.13 -21.46 -0.89
C PHE A 114 -8.82 -21.29 -2.23
N GLN A 115 -9.08 -20.04 -2.60
CA GLN A 115 -9.68 -19.66 -3.86
C GLN A 115 -8.69 -18.88 -4.73
N TYR A 116 -8.70 -19.13 -6.04
CA TYR A 116 -7.90 -18.36 -6.97
C TYR A 116 -8.55 -17.00 -7.28
N VAL A 117 -7.72 -15.98 -7.52
CA VAL A 117 -8.18 -14.59 -7.65
C VAL A 117 -9.14 -14.38 -8.82
N SER A 118 -9.03 -15.10 -9.93
CA SER A 118 -9.97 -14.92 -11.05
C SER A 118 -11.37 -15.42 -10.70
N ASP A 119 -11.50 -16.54 -10.00
CA ASP A 119 -12.80 -17.02 -9.51
C ASP A 119 -13.43 -15.99 -8.58
N LEU A 120 -12.62 -15.33 -7.72
CA LEU A 120 -13.13 -14.26 -6.85
C LEU A 120 -13.63 -13.06 -7.65
N VAL A 121 -12.88 -12.63 -8.66
CA VAL A 121 -13.28 -11.50 -9.50
C VAL A 121 -14.61 -11.81 -10.21
N ASP A 122 -14.76 -13.00 -10.76
CA ASP A 122 -16.02 -13.43 -11.40
C ASP A 122 -17.19 -13.41 -10.40
N GLY A 123 -16.99 -13.89 -9.18
CA GLY A 123 -18.01 -13.88 -8.12
C GLY A 123 -18.38 -12.46 -7.66
N LEU A 124 -17.41 -11.56 -7.57
CA LEU A 124 -17.65 -10.16 -7.22
C LEU A 124 -18.43 -9.42 -8.32
N VAL A 125 -18.14 -9.70 -9.59
CA VAL A 125 -18.88 -9.12 -10.72
C VAL A 125 -20.30 -9.66 -10.76
N ALA A 126 -20.49 -10.98 -10.65
CA ALA A 126 -21.81 -11.61 -10.60
C ALA A 126 -22.67 -11.06 -9.45
N LEU A 127 -22.08 -10.91 -8.25
CA LEU A 127 -22.77 -10.32 -7.11
C LEU A 127 -23.10 -8.83 -7.33
N MET A 128 -22.21 -8.07 -7.95
CA MET A 128 -22.44 -6.65 -8.26
C MET A 128 -23.60 -6.48 -9.25
N GLU A 129 -23.68 -7.31 -10.27
CA GLU A 129 -24.71 -7.24 -11.32
C GLU A 129 -26.07 -7.78 -10.84
N GLY A 130 -26.06 -8.79 -9.97
CA GLY A 130 -27.28 -9.38 -9.40
C GLY A 130 -28.11 -8.41 -8.55
N GLU A 131 -29.37 -8.78 -8.29
CA GLU A 131 -30.34 -7.95 -7.55
C GLU A 131 -30.37 -8.23 -6.04
N HIS A 132 -29.71 -9.31 -5.60
CA HIS A 132 -29.80 -9.81 -4.23
C HIS A 132 -29.15 -8.88 -3.22
N VAL A 133 -29.83 -8.69 -2.09
CA VAL A 133 -29.32 -7.91 -0.95
C VAL A 133 -28.84 -8.85 0.15
N GLY A 134 -27.75 -8.46 0.82
CA GLY A 134 -27.20 -9.15 1.97
C GLY A 134 -25.86 -9.85 1.69
N PRO A 135 -25.36 -10.61 2.67
CA PRO A 135 -24.08 -11.29 2.58
C PRO A 135 -24.14 -12.52 1.67
N PHE A 136 -23.05 -12.73 0.94
CA PHE A 136 -22.75 -13.92 0.13
C PHE A 136 -21.33 -14.39 0.43
N ASN A 137 -21.17 -15.68 0.70
CA ASN A 137 -19.87 -16.29 0.82
C ASN A 137 -19.25 -16.48 -0.57
N LEU A 138 -18.08 -15.89 -0.79
CA LEU A 138 -17.26 -16.14 -1.97
C LEU A 138 -15.98 -16.86 -1.51
N GLY A 139 -15.94 -18.17 -1.74
CA GLY A 139 -14.89 -19.05 -1.28
C GLY A 139 -14.85 -20.35 -2.08
N ASN A 140 -13.75 -21.09 -1.94
CA ASN A 140 -13.65 -22.44 -2.46
C ASN A 140 -13.93 -23.46 -1.34
N PRO A 141 -14.94 -24.33 -1.44
CA PRO A 141 -15.20 -25.36 -0.44
C PRO A 141 -14.16 -26.49 -0.46
N GLY A 142 -13.32 -26.57 -1.50
CA GLY A 142 -12.18 -27.47 -1.57
C GLY A 142 -11.19 -27.17 -0.44
N GLU A 143 -10.98 -28.17 0.42
CA GLU A 143 -10.03 -28.11 1.52
C GLU A 143 -8.69 -28.70 1.09
N PHE A 144 -7.61 -28.07 1.53
CA PHE A 144 -6.24 -28.49 1.25
C PHE A 144 -5.45 -28.51 2.55
N THR A 145 -4.63 -29.52 2.73
CA THR A 145 -3.67 -29.61 3.83
C THR A 145 -2.52 -28.62 3.60
N MET A 146 -1.85 -28.21 4.67
CA MET A 146 -0.65 -27.37 4.53
C MET A 146 0.49 -28.11 3.86
N LEU A 147 0.55 -29.43 4.01
CA LEU A 147 1.52 -30.28 3.34
C LEU A 147 1.30 -30.29 1.83
N GLU A 148 0.08 -30.53 1.35
CA GLU A 148 -0.26 -30.47 -0.08
C GLU A 148 0.08 -29.09 -0.67
N LEU A 149 -0.23 -28.01 0.06
CA LEU A 149 0.12 -26.66 -0.38
C LEU A 149 1.64 -26.46 -0.49
N ALA A 150 2.41 -26.94 0.49
CA ALA A 150 3.88 -26.85 0.47
C ALA A 150 4.47 -27.67 -0.68
N GLU A 151 3.94 -28.87 -0.95
CA GLU A 151 4.35 -29.72 -2.07
C GLU A 151 4.10 -29.04 -3.42
N VAL A 152 2.91 -28.47 -3.63
CA VAL A 152 2.61 -27.74 -4.88
C VAL A 152 3.54 -26.54 -5.08
N VAL A 153 3.85 -25.79 -4.01
CA VAL A 153 4.80 -24.67 -4.07
C VAL A 153 6.22 -25.16 -4.39
N LYS A 154 6.65 -26.26 -3.78
CA LYS A 154 7.95 -26.91 -4.05
C LYS A 154 8.06 -27.32 -5.52
N GLU A 155 7.07 -28.05 -6.03
CA GLU A 155 7.07 -28.53 -7.40
C GLU A 155 7.13 -27.39 -8.42
N THR A 156 6.48 -26.25 -8.11
CA THR A 156 6.41 -25.18 -9.11
C THR A 156 7.50 -24.13 -9.03
N ILE A 157 8.00 -23.80 -7.83
CA ILE A 157 8.99 -22.72 -7.67
C ILE A 157 10.41 -23.27 -7.64
N ASP A 158 10.66 -24.21 -6.72
CA ASP A 158 11.99 -24.77 -6.51
C ASP A 158 11.86 -26.22 -5.99
N PRO A 159 12.03 -27.23 -6.87
CA PRO A 159 11.96 -28.63 -6.49
C PRO A 159 12.98 -29.03 -5.41
N SER A 160 14.03 -28.22 -5.19
CA SER A 160 15.05 -28.45 -4.17
C SER A 160 14.70 -27.86 -2.80
N ALA A 161 13.59 -27.11 -2.67
CA ALA A 161 13.17 -26.52 -1.41
C ALA A 161 12.89 -27.59 -0.34
N THR A 162 13.38 -27.34 0.87
CA THR A 162 13.18 -28.20 2.03
C THR A 162 11.95 -27.75 2.83
N ILE A 163 11.24 -28.71 3.42
CA ILE A 163 10.10 -28.45 4.31
C ILE A 163 10.59 -28.70 5.74
N GLU A 164 10.39 -27.73 6.63
CA GLU A 164 10.76 -27.80 8.04
C GLU A 164 9.50 -27.73 8.92
N PHE A 165 9.38 -28.65 9.87
CA PHE A 165 8.25 -28.69 10.80
C PHE A 165 8.57 -27.93 12.09
N LYS A 166 7.68 -27.03 12.50
CA LYS A 166 7.80 -26.27 13.77
C LYS A 166 6.60 -26.53 14.67
N PRO A 167 6.74 -26.41 16.01
CA PRO A 167 5.63 -26.57 16.94
C PRO A 167 4.50 -25.58 16.64
N ASN A 168 3.26 -26.02 16.79
CA ASN A 168 2.09 -25.24 16.42
C ASN A 168 1.88 -24.04 17.36
N THR A 169 1.44 -22.90 16.83
CA THR A 169 1.04 -21.74 17.62
C THR A 169 -0.39 -21.92 18.15
N ALA A 170 -0.62 -21.60 19.42
CA ALA A 170 -1.86 -21.90 20.15
C ALA A 170 -3.13 -21.20 19.62
N ASP A 171 -3.00 -20.13 18.82
CA ASP A 171 -4.11 -19.26 18.40
C ASP A 171 -4.54 -19.42 16.93
N ASP A 172 -4.05 -20.44 16.20
CA ASP A 172 -4.41 -20.58 14.78
C ASP A 172 -5.76 -21.32 14.63
N PRO A 173 -6.81 -20.72 14.03
CA PRO A 173 -8.15 -21.29 13.97
C PRO A 173 -8.13 -22.69 13.33
N HIS A 174 -8.78 -23.66 13.96
CA HIS A 174 -8.61 -25.05 13.53
C HIS A 174 -9.23 -25.34 12.16
N LYS A 175 -10.41 -24.78 11.82
CA LYS A 175 -11.12 -25.12 10.58
C LYS A 175 -11.99 -23.97 10.06
N ARG A 176 -11.89 -23.65 8.76
CA ARG A 176 -12.80 -22.73 8.05
C ARG A 176 -13.12 -23.25 6.65
N LYS A 177 -14.41 -23.41 6.38
CA LYS A 177 -14.95 -23.92 5.11
C LYS A 177 -16.18 -23.09 4.72
N PRO A 178 -16.14 -22.41 3.57
CA PRO A 178 -17.28 -21.66 3.08
C PRO A 178 -18.41 -22.61 2.68
N ASP A 179 -19.63 -22.35 3.15
CA ASP A 179 -20.83 -22.82 2.45
C ASP A 179 -21.13 -21.81 1.33
N ILE A 180 -21.06 -22.25 0.07
CA ILE A 180 -21.32 -21.43 -1.12
C ILE A 180 -22.64 -21.77 -1.81
N THR A 181 -23.53 -22.53 -1.16
CA THR A 181 -24.82 -22.96 -1.73
C THR A 181 -25.62 -21.75 -2.22
N LYS A 182 -25.66 -20.67 -1.42
CA LYS A 182 -26.35 -19.43 -1.78
C LYS A 182 -25.76 -18.75 -3.03
N ALA A 183 -24.44 -18.77 -3.19
CA ALA A 183 -23.78 -18.20 -4.36
C ALA A 183 -24.03 -19.04 -5.62
N LYS A 184 -24.05 -20.37 -5.49
CA LYS A 184 -24.40 -21.28 -6.59
C LYS A 184 -25.83 -21.07 -7.08
N GLU A 185 -26.80 -21.05 -6.16
CA GLU A 185 -28.22 -20.96 -6.49
C GLU A 185 -28.62 -19.58 -7.04
N LEU A 186 -28.12 -18.51 -6.43
CA LEU A 186 -28.59 -17.15 -6.73
C LEU A 186 -27.71 -16.36 -7.70
N LEU A 187 -26.41 -16.69 -7.78
CA LEU A 187 -25.46 -16.01 -8.67
C LEU A 187 -24.98 -16.90 -9.83
N ASN A 188 -25.37 -18.18 -9.85
CA ASN A 188 -24.84 -19.19 -10.78
C ASN A 188 -23.30 -19.19 -10.81
N TRP A 189 -22.71 -19.00 -9.63
CA TRP A 189 -21.26 -18.87 -9.46
C TRP A 189 -20.70 -20.00 -8.61
N GLU A 190 -19.61 -20.60 -9.09
CA GLU A 190 -18.77 -21.53 -8.34
C GLU A 190 -17.31 -21.41 -8.81
N PRO A 191 -16.33 -21.69 -7.94
CA PRO A 191 -14.93 -21.69 -8.34
C PRO A 191 -14.66 -22.81 -9.34
N LYS A 192 -14.00 -22.47 -10.46
CA LYS A 192 -13.71 -23.41 -11.54
C LYS A 192 -12.28 -23.92 -11.50
N ILE A 193 -11.39 -23.15 -10.90
CA ILE A 193 -9.96 -23.44 -10.93
C ILE A 193 -9.59 -24.26 -9.70
N SER A 194 -9.18 -25.51 -9.93
CA SER A 194 -8.60 -26.31 -8.87
C SER A 194 -7.17 -25.84 -8.56
N LEU A 195 -6.70 -26.02 -7.32
CA LEU A 195 -5.35 -25.65 -6.90
C LEU A 195 -4.26 -26.41 -7.66
N GLN A 196 -4.54 -27.64 -8.12
CA GLN A 196 -3.63 -28.44 -8.96
C GLN A 196 -3.59 -27.93 -10.41
N GLU A 197 -4.71 -27.46 -10.95
CA GLU A 197 -4.80 -26.82 -12.27
C GLU A 197 -4.26 -25.41 -12.29
N VAL A 198 -4.15 -24.75 -11.12
CA VAL A 198 -3.13 -23.73 -10.92
C VAL A 198 -1.78 -24.44 -10.97
N GLN A 199 -1.41 -24.87 -12.18
CA GLN A 199 -0.04 -24.72 -12.58
C GLN A 199 0.30 -23.30 -12.18
N PHE A 200 1.14 -23.12 -11.16
CA PHE A 200 1.81 -21.86 -10.87
C PHE A 200 2.77 -21.53 -12.06
N SER A 201 2.39 -21.90 -13.31
CA SER A 201 3.12 -21.83 -14.54
C SER A 201 3.14 -20.42 -15.05
N SER A 202 4.35 -20.03 -15.43
CA SER A 202 4.72 -18.84 -16.18
C SER A 202 4.37 -17.49 -15.56
N GLU A 203 3.19 -17.25 -15.00
CA GLU A 203 2.82 -15.93 -14.49
C GLU A 203 3.51 -15.62 -13.15
N ILE A 204 3.41 -16.49 -12.15
CA ILE A 204 4.08 -16.26 -10.86
C ILE A 204 5.60 -16.24 -11.06
N SER A 205 6.18 -17.19 -11.81
CA SER A 205 7.61 -17.20 -12.16
C SER A 205 8.04 -15.90 -12.90
N ARG A 206 7.27 -15.43 -13.88
CA ARG A 206 7.57 -14.20 -14.64
C ARG A 206 7.39 -12.93 -13.83
N PHE A 207 6.55 -12.93 -12.80
CA PHE A 207 6.35 -11.77 -11.91
C PHE A 207 7.32 -11.77 -10.72
N VAL A 208 7.70 -12.94 -10.21
CA VAL A 208 8.68 -13.12 -9.14
C VAL A 208 10.11 -12.90 -9.64
N MET A 209 10.42 -13.32 -10.87
CA MET A 209 11.75 -13.16 -11.48
C MET A 209 11.92 -11.87 -12.29
N ALA A 210 10.98 -10.93 -12.23
CA ALA A 210 11.17 -9.62 -12.85
C ALA A 210 11.91 -8.68 -11.88
N PRO A 211 13.24 -8.48 -12.01
CA PRO A 211 13.86 -7.35 -11.37
C PRO A 211 13.20 -6.09 -11.95
N ALA A 212 12.84 -5.15 -11.07
CA ALA A 212 12.46 -3.81 -11.49
C ALA A 212 13.65 -3.21 -12.26
N LYS A 213 13.64 -3.33 -13.60
CA LYS A 213 14.58 -2.62 -14.46
C LYS A 213 14.23 -1.14 -14.37
N VAL A 214 15.00 -0.42 -13.54
CA VAL A 214 15.12 1.02 -13.60
C VAL A 214 15.85 1.32 -14.92
N ASP A 215 15.07 1.60 -15.96
CA ASP A 215 15.62 1.96 -17.27
C ASP A 215 16.24 3.35 -17.15
N SER A 216 17.58 3.36 -17.09
CA SER A 216 18.38 4.57 -17.06
C SER A 216 18.74 4.95 -18.50
N SER A 217 18.42 6.20 -18.83
CA SER A 217 18.92 6.96 -19.98
C SER A 217 18.34 6.70 -21.38
N LYS A 218 17.57 7.69 -21.86
CA LYS A 218 17.78 8.37 -23.16
C LYS A 218 17.01 9.70 -23.12
N LYS A 219 17.69 10.79 -22.75
CA LYS A 219 17.16 12.16 -22.91
C LYS A 219 17.28 12.53 -24.39
N SER A 220 16.15 12.65 -25.08
CA SER A 220 16.09 13.25 -26.41
C SER A 220 16.19 14.77 -26.29
N ASP A 221 17.01 15.37 -27.16
CA ASP A 221 17.36 16.79 -27.16
C ASP A 221 16.14 17.71 -27.39
N PRO A 222 15.79 18.63 -26.47
CA PRO A 222 14.57 19.45 -26.52
C PRO A 222 14.46 20.32 -27.79
N LYS A 223 15.59 20.74 -28.36
CA LYS A 223 15.65 21.61 -29.55
C LYS A 223 15.13 20.93 -30.81
N ALA A 224 15.42 19.65 -31.00
CA ALA A 224 15.00 18.90 -32.19
C ALA A 224 13.48 18.63 -32.20
N GLN A 225 12.88 18.50 -31.01
CA GLN A 225 11.46 18.28 -30.84
C GLN A 225 10.66 19.57 -31.09
N ALA A 226 11.17 20.72 -30.66
CA ALA A 226 10.56 22.02 -30.90
C ALA A 226 10.47 22.36 -32.41
N LEU A 227 11.54 22.09 -33.17
CA LEU A 227 11.58 22.37 -34.62
C LEU A 227 10.63 21.48 -35.44
N LYS A 228 10.48 20.21 -35.07
CA LYS A 228 9.51 19.30 -35.72
C LYS A 228 8.07 19.72 -35.46
N THR A 229 7.79 20.21 -34.24
CA THR A 229 6.44 20.65 -33.86
C THR A 229 6.06 21.94 -34.57
N ALA A 230 7.01 22.89 -34.72
CA ALA A 230 6.78 24.13 -35.46
C ALA A 230 6.49 23.91 -36.96
N LYS A 231 7.13 22.90 -37.59
CA LYS A 231 6.84 22.53 -38.99
C LYS A 231 5.43 21.93 -39.17
N ALA A 232 4.96 21.15 -38.20
CA ALA A 232 3.64 20.52 -38.26
C ALA A 232 2.47 21.50 -38.04
N VAL A 233 2.71 22.59 -37.30
CA VAL A 233 1.69 23.63 -37.04
C VAL A 233 1.55 24.59 -38.23
N LYS A 234 2.62 24.81 -39.00
CA LYS A 234 2.60 25.68 -40.20
C LYS A 234 1.91 25.07 -41.41
N SER A 235 1.77 23.75 -41.50
CA SER A 235 0.95 23.09 -42.52
C SER A 235 -0.53 23.09 -42.10
N GLY A 236 -1.10 24.28 -41.95
CA GLY A 236 -2.55 24.46 -41.79
C GLY A 236 -3.23 24.30 -43.14
N GLY A 237 -4.05 23.25 -43.29
CA GLY A 237 -4.80 22.98 -44.51
C GLY A 237 -6.02 22.12 -44.22
N THR A 238 -7.16 22.79 -44.10
CA THR A 238 -8.53 22.31 -44.09
C THR A 238 -8.80 21.08 -44.97
N ALA A 239 -9.05 19.92 -44.34
CA ALA A 239 -9.88 18.85 -44.88
C ALA A 239 -10.21 17.85 -43.77
N PHE A 240 -11.45 17.88 -43.26
CA PHE A 240 -12.01 16.79 -42.47
C PHE A 240 -12.17 15.56 -43.38
N LYS A 241 -11.08 14.82 -43.62
CA LYS A 241 -11.18 13.47 -44.19
C LYS A 241 -11.85 12.59 -43.15
N LYS A 242 -13.08 12.14 -43.42
CA LYS A 242 -13.75 11.06 -42.69
C LYS A 242 -12.76 9.89 -42.58
N LYS A 243 -12.17 9.69 -41.41
CA LYS A 243 -11.26 8.56 -41.19
C LYS A 243 -12.08 7.28 -41.27
N ALA A 244 -11.84 6.49 -42.31
CA ALA A 244 -12.31 5.12 -42.37
C ALA A 244 -11.97 4.40 -41.05
N LYS A 245 -12.97 3.75 -40.44
CA LYS A 245 -12.81 2.94 -39.23
C LYS A 245 -11.78 1.85 -39.54
N LYS A 246 -10.55 2.00 -39.05
CA LYS A 246 -9.55 0.92 -39.11
C LYS A 246 -10.01 -0.19 -38.17
N ILE A 247 -10.49 -1.29 -38.75
CA ILE A 247 -10.74 -2.54 -38.03
C ILE A 247 -9.39 -3.04 -37.51
N ARG A 248 -9.29 -3.25 -36.20
CA ARG A 248 -8.08 -3.73 -35.51
C ARG A 248 -8.25 -5.22 -35.24
N THR A 249 -7.46 -6.05 -35.92
CA THR A 249 -7.41 -7.51 -35.71
C THR A 249 -6.33 -7.95 -34.71
N LYS A 250 -5.57 -7.00 -34.14
CA LYS A 250 -4.56 -7.29 -33.10
C LYS A 250 -5.19 -7.19 -31.72
N VAL A 251 -5.03 -8.25 -30.92
CA VAL A 251 -5.52 -8.39 -29.54
C VAL A 251 -4.81 -7.49 -28.52
N THR A 252 -3.73 -6.81 -28.94
CA THR A 252 -2.93 -5.94 -28.06
C THR A 252 -3.36 -4.47 -28.16
N PHE A 253 -4.15 -4.04 -27.17
CA PHE A 253 -4.63 -2.66 -27.03
C PHE A 253 -3.66 -1.80 -26.21
N HIS A 254 -2.92 -0.91 -26.88
CA HIS A 254 -2.11 0.11 -26.19
C HIS A 254 -2.95 1.36 -25.95
N ARG A 255 -3.07 1.77 -24.69
CA ARG A 255 -3.78 3.01 -24.31
C ARG A 255 -3.16 4.20 -25.04
N PRO A 256 -3.91 4.95 -25.86
CA PRO A 256 -3.37 6.11 -26.54
C PRO A 256 -2.93 7.15 -25.50
N ARG A 257 -1.79 7.81 -25.73
CA ARG A 257 -1.34 8.93 -24.91
C ARG A 257 -2.29 10.10 -25.13
N THR A 258 -3.27 10.26 -24.24
CA THR A 258 -4.16 11.42 -24.22
C THR A 258 -3.52 12.57 -23.46
N LEU A 259 -3.84 13.81 -23.87
CA LEU A 259 -3.41 15.02 -23.18
C LEU A 259 -3.96 15.00 -21.73
N LYS A 260 -3.08 14.82 -20.75
CA LYS A 260 -3.42 15.00 -19.34
C LYS A 260 -3.24 16.48 -19.00
N LYS A 261 -4.34 17.20 -18.81
CA LYS A 261 -4.31 18.54 -18.20
C LYS A 261 -3.86 18.42 -16.74
N GLU A 262 -3.24 19.47 -16.22
CA GLU A 262 -2.99 19.58 -14.78
C GLU A 262 -4.31 19.50 -14.02
N ARG A 263 -4.32 18.75 -12.91
CA ARG A 263 -5.52 18.58 -12.09
C ARG A 263 -5.78 19.89 -11.34
N ASN A 264 -6.75 20.67 -11.81
CA ASN A 264 -7.26 21.84 -11.10
C ASN A 264 -8.63 21.51 -10.45
N PRO A 265 -8.67 20.85 -9.29
CA PRO A 265 -9.92 20.45 -8.66
C PRO A 265 -10.70 21.68 -8.17
N LYS A 266 -12.03 21.68 -8.38
CA LYS A 266 -12.96 22.76 -7.95
C LYS A 266 -12.99 22.98 -6.42
N TYR A 267 -12.38 22.10 -5.64
CA TYR A 267 -12.28 22.17 -4.20
C TYR A 267 -10.89 21.70 -3.73
N PRO A 268 -10.36 22.25 -2.63
CA PRO A 268 -9.11 21.77 -2.06
C PRO A 268 -9.27 20.34 -1.55
N ARG A 269 -8.42 19.42 -2.02
CA ARG A 269 -8.44 18.00 -1.64
C ARG A 269 -7.94 17.73 -0.21
N ILE A 270 -7.32 18.73 0.40
CA ILE A 270 -6.74 18.65 1.73
C ILE A 270 -7.45 19.74 2.54
N SER A 271 -8.30 19.34 3.47
CA SER A 271 -9.07 20.26 4.33
C SER A 271 -8.23 20.88 5.45
N ALA A 272 -7.07 20.29 5.77
CA ALA A 272 -6.16 20.79 6.81
C ALA A 272 -4.71 20.75 6.32
N PRO A 273 -3.96 21.86 6.37
CA PRO A 273 -2.54 21.83 6.04
C PRO A 273 -1.81 20.83 6.95
N PRO A 274 -0.85 20.05 6.44
CA PRO A 274 -0.09 19.12 7.25
C PRO A 274 0.62 19.88 8.39
N ARG A 275 0.47 19.41 9.63
CA ARG A 275 1.17 20.00 10.77
C ARG A 275 2.67 19.88 10.56
N GLN A 276 3.38 21.01 10.72
CA GLN A 276 4.83 21.02 10.68
C GLN A 276 5.37 20.21 11.86
N LYS A 277 5.87 18.99 11.60
CA LYS A 277 6.36 18.06 12.64
C LYS A 277 7.70 18.46 13.26
N LEU A 278 8.35 19.49 12.74
CA LEU A 278 9.65 19.97 13.21
C LEU A 278 9.51 21.46 13.50
N ASP A 279 9.28 21.78 14.77
CA ASP A 279 9.27 23.15 15.25
C ASP A 279 10.71 23.68 15.40
N GLN A 280 10.87 25.00 15.46
CA GLN A 280 12.16 25.68 15.56
C GLN A 280 13.00 25.21 16.77
N TYR A 281 12.34 24.96 17.91
CA TYR A 281 12.96 24.41 19.13
C TYR A 281 13.41 22.95 18.99
N GLN A 282 12.76 22.20 18.10
CA GLN A 282 13.13 20.81 17.84
C GLN A 282 14.26 20.72 16.81
N ILE A 283 14.33 21.69 15.90
CA ILE A 283 15.38 21.80 14.88
C ILE A 283 16.72 22.20 15.52
N LEU A 284 16.72 23.22 16.38
CA LEU A 284 17.90 23.71 17.10
C LEU A 284 17.86 23.20 18.54
N LYS A 285 18.68 22.20 18.88
CA LYS A 285 18.66 21.60 20.22
C LYS A 285 19.41 22.44 21.23
N TYR A 286 20.69 22.73 20.96
CA TYR A 286 21.53 23.55 21.83
C TYR A 286 22.78 24.07 21.08
N PRO A 287 23.32 25.24 21.48
CA PRO A 287 24.60 25.73 21.00
C PRO A 287 25.77 24.89 21.52
N LEU A 288 26.83 24.75 20.72
CA LEU A 288 28.02 23.98 21.10
C LEU A 288 29.10 24.91 21.65
N THR A 289 29.50 24.69 22.90
CA THR A 289 30.46 25.54 23.66
C THR A 289 31.90 24.99 23.66
N THR A 290 32.25 24.06 22.78
CA THR A 290 33.63 23.52 22.72
C THR A 290 34.64 24.61 22.34
N GLU A 291 35.89 24.51 22.79
CA GLU A 291 36.97 25.45 22.42
C GLU A 291 37.08 25.70 20.90
N SER A 292 36.99 24.62 20.11
CA SER A 292 37.00 24.72 18.65
C SER A 292 35.80 25.47 18.06
N ALA A 293 34.66 25.49 18.77
CA ALA A 293 33.47 26.22 18.38
C ALA A 293 33.58 27.69 18.80
N MET A 294 34.10 27.97 20.00
CA MET A 294 34.39 29.33 20.48
C MET A 294 35.34 30.06 19.51
N LYS A 295 36.42 29.39 19.09
CA LYS A 295 37.33 29.94 18.08
C LYS A 295 36.64 30.26 16.74
N LYS A 296 35.58 29.54 16.37
CA LYS A 296 34.80 29.82 15.15
C LYS A 296 33.84 31.00 15.29
N ILE A 297 33.44 31.33 16.51
CA ILE A 297 32.66 32.53 16.82
C ILE A 297 33.56 33.76 16.58
N GLU A 298 34.77 33.76 17.15
CA GLU A 298 35.76 34.83 17.04
C GLU A 298 36.33 34.99 15.62
N ASP A 299 36.94 33.95 15.05
CA ASP A 299 37.70 34.08 13.79
C ASP A 299 36.80 34.23 12.56
N ASN A 300 35.64 33.55 12.57
CA ASN A 300 34.87 33.27 11.36
C ASN A 300 33.44 33.80 11.41
N ASN A 301 33.04 34.51 12.48
CA ASN A 301 31.68 34.98 12.71
C ASN A 301 30.65 33.85 12.45
N THR A 302 30.89 32.69 13.07
CA THR A 302 30.14 31.45 12.83
C THR A 302 29.70 30.79 14.14
N LEU A 303 28.39 30.67 14.33
CA LEU A 303 27.79 29.95 15.46
C LEU A 303 27.68 28.45 15.16
N VAL A 304 27.90 27.62 16.17
CA VAL A 304 27.84 26.16 16.04
C VAL A 304 26.69 25.61 16.89
N PHE A 305 25.80 24.86 16.28
CA PHE A 305 24.64 24.25 16.95
C PHE A 305 24.62 22.74 16.79
N ILE A 306 24.07 22.04 17.77
CA ILE A 306 23.54 20.68 17.59
C ILE A 306 22.10 20.76 17.12
N VAL A 307 21.81 20.07 16.02
CA VAL A 307 20.53 20.09 15.34
C VAL A 307 19.96 18.68 15.16
N ASP A 308 18.66 18.59 14.89
CA ASP A 308 18.05 17.31 14.57
C ASP A 308 18.61 16.72 13.25
N ILE A 309 18.77 15.40 13.22
CA ILE A 309 19.34 14.68 12.07
C ILE A 309 18.50 14.92 10.80
N ARG A 310 17.17 15.02 10.96
CA ARG A 310 16.20 15.21 9.88
C ARG A 310 16.09 16.67 9.41
N ALA A 311 16.80 17.61 10.03
CA ALA A 311 16.72 19.03 9.68
C ALA A 311 17.54 19.37 8.42
N ASP A 312 16.90 20.02 7.44
CA ASP A 312 17.57 20.52 6.23
C ASP A 312 18.25 21.87 6.48
N LYS A 313 19.27 22.21 5.67
CA LYS A 313 20.00 23.50 5.77
C LYS A 313 19.07 24.71 5.73
N LYS A 314 18.00 24.66 4.93
CA LYS A 314 16.99 25.72 4.84
C LYS A 314 16.19 25.86 6.13
N LYS A 315 15.74 24.74 6.70
CA LYS A 315 15.01 24.70 7.98
C LYS A 315 15.86 25.23 9.13
N ILE A 316 17.16 24.91 9.15
CA ILE A 316 18.10 25.44 10.15
C ILE A 316 18.25 26.96 10.00
N LYS A 317 18.40 27.47 8.77
CA LYS A 317 18.45 28.91 8.49
C LYS A 317 17.18 29.63 8.97
N ASP A 318 16.01 29.06 8.67
CA ASP A 318 14.72 29.62 9.07
C ASP A 318 14.53 29.57 10.60
N ALA A 319 14.97 28.48 11.26
CA ALA A 319 14.92 28.34 12.71
C ALA A 319 15.82 29.34 13.44
N VAL A 320 17.05 29.55 12.98
CA VAL A 320 17.97 30.55 13.57
C VAL A 320 17.41 31.96 13.41
N LYS A 321 16.84 32.27 12.24
CA LYS A 321 16.20 33.56 11.99
C LYS A 321 15.02 33.79 12.93
N LYS A 322 14.17 32.79 13.16
CA LYS A 322 12.99 32.95 14.04
C LYS A 322 13.34 32.99 15.53
N MET A 323 14.32 32.20 15.96
CA MET A 323 14.68 32.07 17.38
C MET A 323 15.47 33.27 17.91
N TYR A 324 16.37 33.80 17.09
CA TYR A 324 17.37 34.77 17.54
C TYR A 324 17.36 36.08 16.73
N ASP A 325 16.50 36.18 15.71
CA ASP A 325 16.40 37.31 14.78
C ASP A 325 17.70 37.62 14.01
N ILE A 326 18.47 36.58 13.69
CA ILE A 326 19.77 36.72 13.01
C ILE A 326 19.66 36.34 11.54
N GLN A 327 20.29 37.12 10.66
CA GLN A 327 20.44 36.76 9.26
C GLN A 327 21.71 35.93 9.00
N THR A 328 21.51 34.74 8.42
CA THR A 328 22.61 33.79 8.14
C THR A 328 23.06 33.87 6.68
N LYS A 329 24.38 33.96 6.47
CA LYS A 329 25.02 33.97 5.15
C LYS A 329 25.07 32.56 4.57
N LYS A 330 25.56 31.59 5.35
CA LYS A 330 25.76 30.20 4.91
C LYS A 330 25.60 29.22 6.05
N VAL A 331 24.96 28.08 5.78
CA VAL A 331 24.83 26.97 6.73
C VAL A 331 25.49 25.72 6.16
N ASN A 332 26.45 25.16 6.90
CA ASN A 332 27.05 23.86 6.64
C ASN A 332 26.65 22.88 7.75
N THR A 333 26.50 21.60 7.43
CA THR A 333 26.11 20.57 8.40
C THR A 333 26.97 19.34 8.25
N LEU A 334 27.29 18.69 9.36
CA LEU A 334 28.04 17.43 9.41
C LEU A 334 27.38 16.50 10.43
N ILE A 335 27.21 15.23 10.09
CA ILE A 335 26.80 14.19 11.05
C ILE A 335 28.07 13.68 11.72
N ARG A 336 28.11 13.74 13.04
CA ARG A 336 29.24 13.26 13.83
C ARG A 336 29.15 11.73 14.02
N PRO A 337 30.26 11.05 14.39
CA PRO A 337 30.24 9.63 14.73
C PRO A 337 29.31 9.28 15.91
N ASP A 338 29.03 10.25 16.80
CA ASP A 338 28.10 10.11 17.93
C ASP A 338 26.60 10.07 17.52
N GLY A 339 26.31 10.15 16.22
CA GLY A 339 24.94 10.16 15.68
C GLY A 339 24.24 11.52 15.74
N THR A 340 24.86 12.56 16.30
CA THR A 340 24.30 13.92 16.32
C THR A 340 24.69 14.72 15.08
N LYS A 341 23.82 15.64 14.66
CA LYS A 341 24.11 16.53 13.52
C LYS A 341 24.60 17.88 14.04
N LYS A 342 25.81 18.26 13.63
CA LYS A 342 26.44 19.56 13.90
C LYS A 342 26.12 20.52 12.75
N ALA A 343 25.70 21.74 13.06
CA ALA A 343 25.48 22.80 12.09
C ALA A 343 26.42 23.99 12.35
N TYR A 344 27.13 24.43 11.32
CA TYR A 344 27.94 25.65 11.30
C TYR A 344 27.14 26.74 10.58
N VAL A 345 26.78 27.79 11.31
CA VAL A 345 25.91 28.87 10.86
C VAL A 345 26.74 30.14 10.79
N ARG A 346 27.19 30.49 9.58
CA ARG A 346 27.94 31.72 9.35
C ARG A 346 26.97 32.89 9.23
N LEU A 347 27.18 33.92 10.05
CA LEU A 347 26.32 35.09 10.06
C LEU A 347 26.65 36.05 8.90
N THR A 348 25.74 36.97 8.65
CA THR A 348 25.99 38.12 7.77
C THR A 348 26.87 39.13 8.51
N PRO A 349 27.67 39.96 7.79
CA PRO A 349 28.56 40.94 8.44
C PRO A 349 27.84 41.95 9.32
N ASP A 350 26.53 42.12 9.14
CA ASP A 350 25.68 43.05 9.90
C ASP A 350 25.45 42.60 11.36
N PHE A 351 25.80 41.35 11.69
CA PHE A 351 25.66 40.78 13.04
C PHE A 351 27.01 40.24 13.51
N ASP A 352 27.43 40.66 14.71
CA ASP A 352 28.59 40.07 15.38
C ASP A 352 28.17 38.79 16.12
N ALA A 353 28.89 37.68 15.88
CA ALA A 353 28.62 36.42 16.54
C ALA A 353 28.93 36.46 18.03
N LEU A 354 29.83 37.33 18.50
CA LEU A 354 30.14 37.47 19.93
C LEU A 354 28.96 38.06 20.71
N ASP A 355 28.41 39.18 20.23
CA ASP A 355 27.23 39.82 20.84
C ASP A 355 26.01 38.90 20.84
N VAL A 356 25.84 38.17 19.75
CA VAL A 356 24.77 37.19 19.63
C VAL A 356 25.00 36.00 20.57
N ALA A 357 26.24 35.55 20.75
CA ALA A 357 26.57 34.46 21.67
C ALA A 357 26.28 34.83 23.14
N ASN A 358 26.59 36.06 23.55
CA ASN A 358 26.23 36.61 24.87
C ASN A 358 24.70 36.63 25.05
N LYS A 359 23.96 37.06 24.02
CA LYS A 359 22.48 37.09 24.06
C LYS A 359 21.85 35.70 24.17
N ILE A 360 22.51 34.68 23.63
CA ILE A 360 22.06 33.27 23.69
C ILE A 360 22.52 32.61 25.01
N GLY A 361 23.48 33.20 25.74
CA GLY A 361 24.07 32.62 26.96
C GLY A 361 25.07 31.50 26.68
N ILE A 362 25.81 31.61 25.56
CA ILE A 362 26.87 30.67 25.17
C ILE A 362 28.20 31.04 25.85
N ILE A 363 28.36 32.35 26.11
CA ILE A 363 29.45 33.06 26.77
C ILE A 363 28.78 33.89 27.86
#